data_AF-A0AAD5C2F2-F1
#
_entry.id   AF-A0AAD5C2F2-F1
#
_cell.length_a   1.000
_cell.length_b   1.000
_cell.length_c   1.000
_cell.angle_alpha   90.00
_cell.angle_beta   90.00
_cell.angle_gamma   90.00
#
_symmetry.space_group_name_H-M   'P 1'
#
loop_
_entity.id
_entity.type
_entity.pdbx_description
1 polymer ?
#
loop_
_entity_poly.entity_id
_entity_poly.type
_entity_poly.pdbx_seq_one_letter_code
_entity_poly.pdbx_strand_id
1 'polypeptide(L)'
;MMKERFAKLLLGEDMSGSGKGVSTAVTVSNAITNLYASMFGQHQKLEPLHPEKKMMWKREMNCLLSVCDYIVEFIPTSHSLQNGKTVEVMSSRPRPDIYINLPALKKLDALLLEILDSFKETEFWYVEQGSMSGNSRSGSFRKIPQPQRKDEKWWLPVPCVSPEGLSDKARKLLRQKRDSANQIHKAAMAINSSILAEMEIPHTYITSLPKCGRTSVGDTIYRYMTSGGKFSPEYILDCLNISSEHEALELADRVEASMYTWRRKACASYSKSSWEKVKQHVAETERVDKNVVLAERADRLLFSLKQRYPELSQTTLDTSKIQYNVIKSARTGYHLFIK
;
A
#
# COMPACT_ATOMS: atom_id res chain seq x y z
N MET A 1 -12.18 25.95 9.61
CA MET A 1 -11.25 24.88 9.20
C MET A 1 -11.98 23.58 8.83
N MET A 2 -12.77 22.95 9.73
CA MET A 2 -13.47 21.68 9.43
C MET A 2 -14.49 21.78 8.28
N LYS A 3 -15.34 22.81 8.26
CA LYS A 3 -16.32 23.04 7.17
C LYS A 3 -15.68 23.18 5.79
N GLU A 4 -14.60 23.96 5.71
CA GLU A 4 -13.86 24.16 4.46
C GLU A 4 -13.26 22.85 3.94
N ARG A 5 -12.71 22.03 4.85
CA ARG A 5 -12.14 20.73 4.48
C ARG A 5 -13.19 19.78 3.93
N PHE A 6 -14.31 19.59 4.64
CA PHE A 6 -15.39 18.75 4.14
C PHE A 6 -16.01 19.30 2.86
N ALA A 7 -16.12 20.62 2.70
CA ALA A 7 -16.56 21.22 1.43
C ALA A 7 -15.62 20.85 0.27
N LYS A 8 -14.29 20.91 0.46
CA LYS A 8 -13.31 20.48 -0.55
C LYS A 8 -13.40 18.98 -0.85
N LEU A 9 -13.65 18.15 0.17
CA LEU A 9 -13.87 16.71 -0.01
C LEU A 9 -15.13 16.43 -0.85
N LEU A 10 -16.22 17.18 -0.61
CA LEU A 10 -17.48 17.03 -1.34
C LEU A 10 -17.39 17.50 -2.80
N LEU A 11 -16.50 18.45 -3.10
CA LEU A 11 -16.23 18.89 -4.47
C LEU A 11 -15.43 17.87 -5.28
N GLY A 12 -14.85 16.84 -4.65
CA GLY A 12 -14.11 15.81 -5.36
C GLY A 12 -12.88 16.33 -6.10
N GLU A 13 -12.19 17.33 -5.52
CA GLU A 13 -11.08 18.08 -6.14
C GLU A 13 -11.47 18.96 -7.35
N ASP A 14 -12.74 18.96 -7.76
CA ASP A 14 -13.27 19.87 -8.79
C ASP A 14 -13.72 21.20 -8.16
N MET A 15 -12.79 22.14 -8.08
CA MET A 15 -13.03 23.48 -7.53
C MET A 15 -13.94 24.35 -8.44
N SER A 16 -14.28 23.91 -9.66
CA SER A 16 -15.23 24.62 -10.53
C SER A 16 -16.69 24.31 -10.18
N GLY A 17 -16.94 23.28 -9.36
CA GLY A 17 -18.28 22.83 -9.00
C GLY A 17 -19.03 22.12 -10.13
N SER A 18 -18.34 21.65 -11.18
CA SER A 18 -18.98 20.99 -12.34
C SER A 18 -19.35 19.53 -12.08
N GLY A 19 -18.96 18.97 -10.94
CA GLY A 19 -19.21 17.57 -10.56
C GLY A 19 -18.38 16.58 -11.37
N LYS A 20 -17.30 17.03 -12.04
CA LYS A 20 -16.40 16.20 -12.83
C LYS A 20 -15.16 15.75 -12.06
N GLY A 21 -15.23 15.85 -10.73
CA GLY A 21 -14.17 15.47 -9.80
C GLY A 21 -13.99 13.96 -9.64
N VAL A 22 -13.06 13.59 -8.77
CA VAL A 22 -12.82 12.20 -8.38
C VAL A 22 -13.83 11.74 -7.32
N SER A 23 -13.88 10.43 -7.08
CA SER A 23 -14.77 9.87 -6.06
C SER A 23 -14.43 10.40 -4.66
N THR A 24 -15.41 10.41 -3.75
CA THR A 24 -15.17 10.79 -2.34
C THR A 24 -14.11 9.90 -1.68
N ALA A 25 -14.06 8.61 -2.04
CA ALA A 25 -13.05 7.69 -1.55
C ALA A 25 -11.63 8.12 -1.96
N VAL A 26 -11.44 8.46 -3.24
CA VAL A 26 -10.16 8.97 -3.75
C VAL A 26 -9.82 10.31 -3.11
N THR A 27 -10.79 11.20 -2.95
CA THR A 27 -10.58 12.52 -2.37
C THR A 27 -10.13 12.43 -0.90
N VAL A 28 -10.71 11.52 -0.12
CA VAL A 28 -10.27 11.25 1.26
C VAL A 28 -8.87 10.66 1.28
N SER A 29 -8.57 9.70 0.39
CA SER A 29 -7.23 9.11 0.27
C SER A 29 -6.17 10.18 -0.04
N ASN A 30 -6.42 11.01 -1.05
CA ASN A 30 -5.54 12.14 -1.42
C ASN A 30 -5.39 13.14 -0.28
N ALA A 31 -6.47 13.46 0.44
CA ALA A 31 -6.41 14.37 1.59
C ALA A 31 -5.53 13.82 2.72
N ILE A 32 -5.53 12.51 2.97
CA ILE A 32 -4.65 11.87 3.95
C ILE A 32 -3.19 11.91 3.47
N THR A 33 -2.91 11.56 2.22
CA THR A 33 -1.54 11.61 1.66
C THR A 33 -0.99 13.03 1.65
N ASN A 34 -1.81 14.02 1.30
CA ASN A 34 -1.43 15.44 1.32
C ASN A 34 -1.20 15.94 2.76
N LEU A 35 -2.02 15.49 3.72
CA LEU A 35 -1.79 15.78 5.14
C LEU A 35 -0.44 15.20 5.58
N TYR A 36 -0.15 13.94 5.27
CA TYR A 36 1.14 13.31 5.56
C TYR A 36 2.31 14.11 4.98
N ALA A 37 2.25 14.48 3.69
CA ALA A 37 3.29 15.26 3.04
C ALA A 37 3.51 16.63 3.70
N SER A 38 2.44 17.32 4.09
CA SER A 38 2.50 18.60 4.79
C SER A 38 3.08 18.48 6.21
N MET A 39 2.72 17.41 6.93
CA MET A 39 3.17 17.20 8.31
C MET A 39 4.62 16.73 8.40
N PHE A 40 4.97 15.72 7.59
CA PHE A 40 6.20 14.95 7.69
C PHE A 40 7.19 15.20 6.55
N GLY A 41 6.77 15.80 5.43
CA GLY A 41 7.66 15.99 4.26
C GLY A 41 8.87 16.87 4.54
N GLN A 42 8.74 17.80 5.50
CA GLN A 42 9.86 18.63 5.99
C GLN A 42 10.53 18.06 7.24
N HIS A 43 10.01 16.97 7.81
CA HIS A 43 10.57 16.33 9.00
C HIS A 43 11.68 15.36 8.59
N GLN A 44 12.88 15.91 8.41
CA GLN A 44 14.04 15.21 7.85
C GLN A 44 15.09 14.82 8.90
N LYS A 45 14.80 15.08 10.18
CA LYS A 45 15.68 14.83 11.33
C LYS A 45 15.00 13.85 12.28
N LEU A 46 15.78 13.01 12.96
CA LEU A 46 15.26 12.16 14.04
C LEU A 46 15.13 13.01 15.31
N GLU A 47 13.96 13.61 15.49
CA GLU A 47 13.61 14.46 16.62
C GLU A 47 12.09 14.39 16.88
N PRO A 48 11.59 14.82 18.04
CA PRO A 48 10.15 14.92 18.28
C PRO A 48 9.50 15.89 17.30
N LEU A 49 8.27 15.57 16.87
CA LEU A 49 7.47 16.54 16.13
C LEU A 49 7.18 17.76 17.00
N HIS A 50 7.17 18.94 16.38
CA HIS A 50 6.72 20.17 17.02
C HIS A 50 5.31 19.95 17.62
N PRO A 51 5.03 20.37 18.86
CA PRO A 51 3.75 20.10 19.53
C PRO A 51 2.53 20.54 18.71
N GLU A 52 2.59 21.69 18.06
CA GLU A 52 1.53 22.18 17.18
C GLU A 52 1.31 21.27 15.98
N LYS A 53 2.39 20.80 15.35
CA LYS A 53 2.31 19.86 14.23
C LYS A 53 1.68 18.55 14.69
N LYS A 54 2.10 18.01 15.83
CA LYS A 54 1.55 16.79 16.40
C LYS A 54 0.04 16.92 16.73
N MET A 55 -0.38 18.05 17.30
CA MET A 55 -1.79 18.34 17.55
C MET A 55 -2.59 18.46 16.25
N MET A 56 -2.03 19.13 15.24
CA MET A 56 -2.64 19.26 13.92
C MET A 56 -2.81 17.89 13.26
N TRP A 57 -1.77 17.05 13.24
CA TRP A 57 -1.85 15.68 12.73
C TRP A 57 -3.01 14.90 13.36
N LYS A 58 -3.08 14.85 14.70
CA LYS A 58 -4.14 14.14 15.42
C LYS A 58 -5.53 14.67 15.09
N ARG A 59 -5.72 15.99 15.12
CA ARG A 59 -7.02 16.63 14.83
C ARG A 59 -7.47 16.36 13.39
N GLU A 60 -6.58 16.59 12.44
CA GLU A 60 -6.87 16.48 11.02
C GLU A 60 -7.07 15.03 10.58
N MET A 61 -6.28 14.09 11.10
CA MET A 61 -6.47 12.66 10.85
C MET A 61 -7.78 12.16 11.46
N ASN A 62 -8.13 12.56 12.70
CA ASN A 62 -9.42 12.22 13.29
C ASN A 62 -10.60 12.73 12.45
N CYS A 63 -10.49 13.92 11.87
CA CYS A 63 -11.51 14.48 10.98
C CYS A 63 -11.65 13.69 9.68
N LEU A 64 -10.55 13.22 9.08
CA LEU A 64 -10.58 12.44 7.84
C LEU A 64 -11.10 11.02 8.09
N LEU A 65 -10.76 10.42 9.23
CA LEU A 65 -11.17 9.07 9.61
C LEU A 65 -12.60 9.00 10.19
N SER A 66 -13.25 10.12 10.50
CA SER A 66 -14.60 10.10 11.07
C SER A 66 -15.64 9.51 10.11
N VAL A 67 -15.37 9.50 8.79
CA VAL A 67 -16.23 8.84 7.80
C VAL A 67 -16.39 7.34 8.08
N CYS A 68 -15.37 6.71 8.68
CA CYS A 68 -15.38 5.28 8.97
C CYS A 68 -16.41 4.88 10.03
N ASP A 69 -16.74 5.80 10.94
CA ASP A 69 -17.73 5.56 12.00
C ASP A 69 -19.15 5.40 11.41
N TYR A 70 -19.35 5.86 10.18
CA TYR A 70 -20.63 5.78 9.46
C TYR A 70 -20.66 4.66 8.41
N ILE A 71 -19.56 3.90 8.24
CA ILE A 71 -19.51 2.75 7.34
C ILE A 71 -19.92 1.50 8.12
N VAL A 72 -21.20 1.14 7.99
CA VAL A 72 -21.83 0.04 8.73
C VAL A 72 -22.38 -1.02 7.77
N GLU A 73 -22.47 -2.25 8.29
CA GLU A 73 -23.30 -3.29 7.70
C GLU A 73 -24.56 -3.50 8.54
N PHE A 74 -25.66 -3.80 7.87
CA PHE A 74 -26.94 -4.10 8.51
C PHE A 74 -27.07 -5.60 8.72
N ILE A 75 -27.24 -6.00 9.97
CA ILE A 75 -27.38 -7.41 10.35
C ILE A 75 -28.76 -7.65 11.00
N PRO A 76 -29.39 -8.80 10.74
CA PRO A 76 -30.60 -9.18 11.46
C PRO A 76 -30.25 -9.56 12.90
N THR A 77 -30.96 -8.99 13.87
CA THR A 77 -30.80 -9.25 15.30
C THR A 77 -32.15 -9.47 15.96
N SER A 78 -32.23 -10.48 16.83
CA SER A 78 -33.43 -10.75 17.61
C SER A 78 -33.37 -10.04 18.95
N HIS A 79 -34.39 -9.24 19.26
CA HIS A 79 -34.55 -8.57 20.55
C HIS A 79 -35.74 -9.18 21.29
N SER A 80 -35.52 -9.58 22.55
CA SER A 80 -36.60 -10.01 23.44
C SER A 80 -37.22 -8.80 24.10
N LEU A 81 -38.51 -8.56 23.84
CA LEU A 81 -39.30 -7.53 24.50
C LEU A 81 -39.61 -7.95 25.95
N GLN A 82 -39.94 -6.98 26.80
CA GLN A 82 -40.28 -7.22 28.23
C GLN A 82 -41.47 -8.17 28.42
N ASN A 83 -42.31 -8.35 27.40
CA ASN A 83 -43.44 -9.27 27.37
C ASN A 83 -43.06 -10.70 26.89
N GLY A 84 -41.78 -11.01 26.75
CA GLY A 84 -41.28 -12.32 26.30
C GLY A 84 -41.37 -12.56 24.79
N LYS A 85 -41.90 -11.61 24.00
CA LYS A 85 -41.98 -11.74 22.54
C LYS A 85 -40.64 -11.39 21.90
N THR A 86 -40.12 -12.28 21.06
CA THR A 86 -38.94 -12.02 20.24
C THR A 86 -39.33 -11.26 18.98
N VAL A 87 -38.66 -10.15 18.71
CA VAL A 87 -38.80 -9.36 17.48
C VAL A 87 -37.48 -9.34 16.74
N GLU A 88 -37.51 -9.66 15.45
CA GLU A 88 -36.37 -9.49 14.57
C GLU A 88 -36.29 -8.04 14.11
N VAL A 89 -35.16 -7.40 14.37
CA VAL A 89 -34.87 -6.01 14.01
C VAL A 89 -33.54 -5.98 13.25
N MET A 90 -33.43 -5.12 12.26
CA MET A 90 -32.14 -4.83 11.63
C MET A 90 -31.34 -3.89 12.54
N SER A 91 -30.15 -4.32 12.95
CA SER A 91 -29.19 -3.47 13.65
C SER A 91 -28.01 -3.14 12.75
N SER A 92 -27.36 -2.01 13.02
CA SER A 92 -26.13 -1.62 12.34
C SER A 92 -24.92 -1.98 13.21
N ARG A 93 -23.87 -2.50 12.57
CA ARG A 93 -22.54 -2.63 13.18
C ARG A 93 -21.47 -2.06 12.26
N PRO A 94 -20.35 -1.52 12.80
CA PRO A 94 -19.21 -1.14 11.97
C PRO A 94 -18.78 -2.31 11.12
N ARG A 95 -18.42 -2.02 9.87
CA ARG A 95 -18.04 -3.06 8.95
C ARG A 95 -16.78 -3.81 9.42
N PRO A 96 -16.69 -5.14 9.30
CA PRO A 96 -15.63 -5.94 9.95
C PRO A 96 -14.19 -5.53 9.61
N ASP A 97 -13.92 -5.22 8.34
CA ASP A 97 -12.59 -4.80 7.90
C ASP A 97 -12.16 -3.47 8.53
N ILE A 98 -13.09 -2.51 8.67
CA ILE A 98 -12.84 -1.22 9.33
C ILE A 98 -12.70 -1.43 10.84
N TYR A 99 -13.59 -2.23 11.43
CA TYR A 99 -13.60 -2.52 12.86
C TYR A 99 -12.27 -3.11 13.33
N ILE A 100 -11.65 -3.96 12.51
CA ILE A 100 -10.36 -4.59 12.82
C ILE A 100 -9.18 -3.68 12.44
N ASN A 101 -9.15 -3.19 11.20
CA ASN A 101 -7.96 -2.52 10.65
C ASN A 101 -7.78 -1.09 11.17
N LEU A 102 -8.87 -0.33 11.39
CA LEU A 102 -8.76 1.07 11.79
C LEU A 102 -8.13 1.25 13.19
N PRO A 103 -8.53 0.50 14.23
CA PRO A 103 -7.84 0.56 15.52
C PRO A 103 -6.38 0.11 15.44
N ALA A 104 -6.08 -0.91 14.61
CA ALA A 104 -4.72 -1.37 14.41
C ALA A 104 -3.84 -0.26 13.79
N LEU A 105 -4.31 0.41 12.73
CA LEU A 105 -3.60 1.53 12.11
C LEU A 105 -3.40 2.71 13.07
N LYS A 106 -4.43 3.07 13.88
CA LYS A 106 -4.29 4.11 14.92
C LYS A 106 -3.23 3.75 15.97
N LYS A 107 -3.12 2.46 16.33
CA LYS A 107 -2.08 1.97 17.24
C LYS A 107 -0.69 2.08 16.61
N LEU A 108 -0.55 1.73 15.33
CA LEU A 108 0.71 1.88 14.59
C LEU A 108 1.15 3.35 14.50
N ASP A 109 0.23 4.27 14.22
CA ASP A 109 0.49 5.72 14.23
C ASP A 109 0.99 6.21 15.60
N ALA A 110 0.31 5.80 16.68
CA ALA A 110 0.73 6.16 18.04
C ALA A 110 2.13 5.65 18.39
N LEU A 111 2.46 4.41 18.02
CA LEU A 111 3.79 3.83 18.23
C LEU A 111 4.86 4.57 17.41
N LEU A 112 4.56 4.97 16.18
CA LEU A 112 5.51 5.73 15.35
C LEU A 112 5.78 7.12 15.95
N LEU A 113 4.75 7.81 16.43
CA LEU A 113 4.89 9.07 17.14
C LEU A 113 5.69 8.93 18.44
N GLU A 114 5.52 7.83 19.18
CA GLU A 114 6.29 7.54 20.39
C GLU A 114 7.78 7.31 20.07
N ILE A 115 8.10 6.63 18.97
CA ILE A 115 9.48 6.49 18.49
C ILE A 115 10.07 7.88 18.21
N LEU A 116 9.36 8.77 17.52
CA LEU A 116 9.83 10.13 17.25
C LEU A 116 10.02 10.95 18.53
N ASP A 117 9.04 10.91 19.44
CA ASP A 117 9.07 11.65 20.72
C ASP A 117 10.27 11.28 21.60
N SER A 118 10.83 10.08 21.41
CA SER A 118 11.93 9.58 22.21
C SER A 118 13.31 10.18 21.83
N PHE A 119 13.42 10.91 20.71
CA PHE A 119 14.67 11.50 20.23
C PHE A 119 14.97 12.90 20.82
N LYS A 120 14.93 13.07 22.15
CA LYS A 120 15.16 14.37 22.81
C LYS A 120 16.61 14.64 23.19
N GLU A 121 17.32 13.60 23.65
CA GLU A 121 18.69 13.68 24.15
C GLU A 121 19.56 12.72 23.33
N THR A 122 19.93 13.16 22.13
CA THR A 122 20.67 12.34 21.16
C THR A 122 22.16 12.63 21.20
N GLU A 123 22.98 11.58 21.09
CA GLU A 123 24.44 11.68 20.91
C GLU A 123 24.85 12.05 19.47
N PHE A 124 23.87 12.31 18.61
CA PHE A 124 24.03 12.71 17.22
C PHE A 124 23.26 13.99 16.95
N TRP A 125 23.73 14.78 15.99
CA TRP A 125 23.12 16.03 15.57
C TRP A 125 23.09 16.14 14.04
N TYR A 126 22.46 17.18 13.51
CA TYR A 126 22.35 17.42 12.07
C TYR A 126 22.99 18.75 11.69
N VAL A 127 23.75 18.78 10.60
CA VAL A 127 24.33 20.01 10.04
C VAL A 127 23.46 20.56 8.92
N GLU A 128 23.13 21.85 8.98
CA GLU A 128 22.36 22.54 7.95
C GLU A 128 23.22 22.98 6.76
N GLN A 129 22.71 22.74 5.56
CA GLN A 129 23.43 22.86 4.29
C GLN A 129 23.90 24.31 3.99
N GLY A 130 23.24 25.33 4.55
CA GLY A 130 23.56 26.74 4.35
C GLY A 130 24.75 27.28 5.16
N SER A 131 25.14 26.61 6.24
CA SER A 131 26.29 27.05 7.07
C SER A 131 27.65 26.61 6.53
N MET A 132 27.68 25.83 5.44
CA MET A 132 28.93 25.36 4.83
C MET A 132 29.46 26.29 3.72
N SER A 133 28.76 27.39 3.41
CA SER A 133 29.22 28.43 2.46
C SER A 133 29.97 29.59 3.14
N GLY A 134 30.39 29.42 4.40
CA GLY A 134 31.21 30.40 5.11
C GLY A 134 32.69 30.21 4.79
N ASN A 135 33.21 31.02 3.87
CA ASN A 135 34.64 31.25 3.68
C ASN A 135 35.26 31.77 5.00
N SER A 136 35.60 30.89 5.95
CA SER A 136 36.51 31.25 7.04
C SER A 136 37.94 31.05 6.58
N ARG A 137 38.48 32.08 5.94
CA ARG A 137 39.93 32.26 5.83
C ARG A 137 40.47 32.60 7.22
N SER A 138 40.63 31.62 8.11
CA SER A 138 41.61 31.62 9.20
C SER A 138 41.48 30.35 10.07
N GLY A 139 42.56 29.59 10.20
CA GLY A 139 42.92 28.89 11.43
C GLY A 139 42.35 27.47 11.68
N SER A 140 43.25 26.49 11.59
CA SER A 140 43.19 25.15 12.23
C SER A 140 42.34 24.06 11.57
N PHE A 141 43.04 23.15 10.89
CA PHE A 141 42.52 21.89 10.37
C PHE A 141 42.02 20.99 11.51
N ARG A 142 40.71 21.01 11.78
CA ARG A 142 40.00 19.80 12.21
C ARG A 142 39.07 19.40 11.07
N LYS A 143 39.60 18.60 10.13
CA LYS A 143 38.76 17.86 9.17
C LYS A 143 37.90 16.90 9.98
N ILE A 144 36.66 17.26 10.23
CA ILE A 144 35.63 16.31 10.68
C ILE A 144 35.54 15.26 9.57
N PRO A 145 35.64 13.95 9.88
CA PRO A 145 35.47 12.90 8.87
C PRO A 145 34.08 13.07 8.25
N GLN A 146 34.04 13.49 6.98
CA GLN A 146 32.77 13.59 6.27
C GLN A 146 32.28 12.16 5.99
N PRO A 147 31.08 11.77 6.43
CA PRO A 147 30.47 10.55 5.92
C PRO A 147 30.34 10.72 4.40
N GLN A 148 30.93 9.81 3.62
CA GLN A 148 30.82 9.80 2.17
C GLN A 148 29.33 9.83 1.79
N ARG A 149 28.89 10.92 1.15
CA ARG A 149 27.52 11.02 0.64
C ARG A 149 27.34 9.97 -0.44
N LYS A 150 26.26 9.19 -0.37
CA LYS A 150 25.63 8.65 -1.58
C LYS A 150 24.82 9.80 -2.18
N ASP A 151 25.19 10.27 -3.36
CA ASP A 151 24.71 11.51 -3.99
C ASP A 151 23.19 11.62 -4.23
N GLU A 152 22.43 10.55 -4.01
CA GLU A 152 21.01 10.44 -4.37
C GLU A 152 20.06 11.32 -3.53
N LYS A 153 20.45 11.78 -2.33
CA LYS A 153 19.56 12.52 -1.41
C LYS A 153 20.18 13.81 -0.90
N TRP A 154 20.66 14.63 -1.83
CA TRP A 154 21.40 15.86 -1.54
C TRP A 154 20.60 16.87 -0.70
N TRP A 155 19.27 16.81 -0.67
CA TRP A 155 18.41 17.72 0.10
C TRP A 155 18.24 17.35 1.58
N LEU A 156 18.77 16.21 2.05
CA LEU A 156 18.63 15.79 3.45
C LEU A 156 19.76 16.36 4.33
N PRO A 157 19.46 16.78 5.59
CA PRO A 157 20.48 17.15 6.56
C PRO A 157 21.45 16.00 6.85
N VAL A 158 22.74 16.31 6.98
CA VAL A 158 23.75 15.28 7.24
C VAL A 158 23.79 14.96 8.73
N PRO A 159 23.55 13.71 9.16
CA PRO A 159 23.74 13.30 10.54
C PRO A 159 25.22 13.27 10.89
N CYS A 160 25.56 13.77 12.06
CA CYS A 160 26.91 13.83 12.61
C CYS A 160 26.94 13.19 14.00
N VAL A 161 28.10 12.61 14.33
CA VAL A 161 28.39 11.99 15.63
C VAL A 161 29.75 12.50 16.11
N SER A 162 30.06 12.31 17.39
CA SER A 162 31.38 12.63 17.93
C SER A 162 32.48 11.84 17.19
N PRO A 163 33.75 12.30 17.20
CA PRO A 163 34.86 11.54 16.61
C PRO A 163 35.05 10.14 17.21
N GLU A 164 34.65 9.95 18.47
CA GLU A 164 34.68 8.66 19.18
C GLU A 164 33.48 7.76 18.82
N GLY A 165 32.51 8.31 18.08
CA GLY A 165 31.28 7.65 17.69
C GLY A 165 30.20 7.69 18.78
N LEU A 166 29.14 6.92 18.54
CA LEU A 166 28.06 6.73 19.52
C LEU A 166 28.46 5.75 20.60
N SER A 167 28.01 6.00 21.83
CA SER A 167 28.09 5.05 22.93
C SER A 167 27.38 3.74 22.57
N ASP A 168 27.81 2.63 23.17
CA ASP A 168 27.16 1.33 22.94
C ASP A 168 25.69 1.33 23.39
N LYS A 169 25.37 2.12 24.43
CA LYS A 169 23.99 2.32 24.90
C LYS A 169 23.15 3.02 23.83
N ALA A 170 23.62 4.14 23.28
CA ALA A 170 22.91 4.86 22.22
C ALA A 170 22.79 4.03 20.94
N ARG A 171 23.84 3.30 20.55
CA ARG A 171 23.82 2.39 19.40
C ARG A 171 22.79 1.28 19.57
N LYS A 172 22.73 0.65 20.75
CA LYS A 172 21.74 -0.39 21.06
C LYS A 172 20.31 0.16 21.02
N LEU A 173 20.10 1.34 21.61
CA LEU A 173 18.80 2.01 21.60
C LEU A 173 18.34 2.38 20.17
N LEU A 174 19.24 2.89 19.34
CA LEU A 174 18.95 3.18 17.92
C LEU A 174 18.56 1.94 17.14
N ARG A 175 19.28 0.82 17.33
CA ARG A 175 18.93 -0.46 16.70
C ARG A 175 17.55 -0.92 17.13
N GLN A 176 17.23 -0.85 18.42
CA GLN A 176 15.90 -1.20 18.93
C GLN A 176 14.81 -0.33 18.29
N LYS A 177 15.00 1.00 18.21
CA LYS A 177 14.04 1.91 17.56
C LYS A 177 13.84 1.60 16.08
N ARG A 178 14.93 1.34 15.36
CA ARG A 178 14.89 0.90 13.96
C ARG A 178 14.10 -0.40 13.80
N ASP A 179 14.36 -1.38 14.66
CA ASP A 179 13.69 -2.69 14.59
C ASP A 179 12.20 -2.55 14.90
N SER A 180 11.82 -1.72 15.88
CA SER A 180 10.42 -1.37 16.14
C SER A 180 9.76 -0.65 14.95
N ALA A 181 10.42 0.34 14.35
CA ALA A 181 9.91 1.04 13.17
C ALA A 181 9.72 0.09 11.97
N ASN A 182 10.65 -0.85 11.78
CA ASN A 182 10.53 -1.88 10.74
C ASN A 182 9.35 -2.82 10.98
N GLN A 183 9.06 -3.18 12.24
CA GLN A 183 7.87 -3.98 12.57
C GLN A 183 6.58 -3.21 12.31
N ILE A 184 6.54 -1.91 12.65
CA ILE A 184 5.40 -1.03 12.35
C ILE A 184 5.19 -0.97 10.83
N HIS A 185 6.25 -0.75 10.05
CA HIS A 185 6.18 -0.72 8.59
C HIS A 185 5.65 -2.05 8.02
N LYS A 186 6.18 -3.19 8.46
CA LYS A 186 5.70 -4.51 8.02
C LYS A 186 4.23 -4.73 8.33
N ALA A 187 3.78 -4.35 9.53
CA ALA A 187 2.37 -4.47 9.92
C ALA A 187 1.46 -3.57 9.06
N ALA A 188 1.86 -2.32 8.82
CA ALA A 188 1.13 -1.40 7.95
C ALA A 188 1.06 -1.92 6.52
N MET A 189 2.18 -2.42 5.97
CA MET A 189 2.25 -2.99 4.62
C MET A 189 1.40 -4.26 4.46
N ALA A 190 1.29 -5.09 5.51
CA ALA A 190 0.43 -6.27 5.50
C ALA A 190 -1.06 -5.88 5.43
N ILE A 191 -1.49 -4.90 6.25
CA ILE A 191 -2.86 -4.35 6.18
C ILE A 191 -3.11 -3.76 4.79
N ASN A 192 -2.18 -2.95 4.27
CA ASN A 192 -2.27 -2.34 2.96
C ASN A 192 -2.45 -3.37 1.84
N SER A 193 -1.64 -4.43 1.86
CA SER A 193 -1.69 -5.52 0.89
C SER A 193 -3.00 -6.31 0.97
N SER A 194 -3.51 -6.56 2.18
CA SER A 194 -4.79 -7.24 2.39
C SER A 194 -5.96 -6.43 1.80
N ILE A 195 -5.99 -5.12 2.08
CA ILE A 195 -7.01 -4.20 1.57
C ILE A 195 -6.97 -4.15 0.04
N LEU A 196 -5.79 -4.01 -0.58
CA LEU A 196 -5.64 -4.03 -2.04
C LEU A 196 -6.11 -5.36 -2.67
N ALA A 197 -5.86 -6.49 -2.01
CA ALA A 197 -6.26 -7.80 -2.51
C ALA A 197 -7.79 -7.94 -2.59
N GLU A 198 -8.52 -7.37 -1.63
CA GLU A 198 -9.98 -7.43 -1.56
C GLU A 198 -10.68 -6.39 -2.46
N MET A 199 -9.98 -5.34 -2.89
CA MET A 199 -10.53 -4.32 -3.81
C MET A 199 -10.97 -4.90 -5.16
N GLU A 200 -12.15 -4.44 -5.61
CA GLU A 200 -12.68 -4.77 -6.93
C GLU A 200 -11.69 -4.38 -8.04
N ILE A 201 -11.55 -5.25 -9.03
CA ILE A 201 -10.73 -4.96 -10.20
C ILE A 201 -11.55 -4.09 -11.17
N PRO A 202 -11.06 -2.90 -11.53
CA PRO A 202 -11.80 -2.02 -12.43
C PRO A 202 -12.06 -2.66 -13.79
N HIS A 203 -13.26 -2.46 -14.35
CA HIS A 203 -13.59 -2.96 -15.69
C HIS A 203 -12.64 -2.41 -16.76
N THR A 204 -12.19 -1.17 -16.61
CA THR A 204 -11.20 -0.52 -17.49
C THR A 204 -9.87 -1.26 -17.53
N TYR A 205 -9.43 -1.83 -16.39
CA TYR A 205 -8.24 -2.67 -16.34
C TYR A 205 -8.49 -4.00 -17.06
N ILE A 206 -9.64 -4.66 -16.79
CA ILE A 206 -9.97 -5.93 -17.46
C ILE A 206 -10.06 -5.79 -18.98
N THR A 207 -10.58 -4.67 -19.49
CA THR A 207 -10.67 -4.41 -20.93
C THR A 207 -9.33 -4.08 -21.57
N SER A 208 -8.37 -3.52 -20.82
CA SER A 208 -7.01 -3.26 -21.30
C SER A 208 -6.12 -4.50 -21.32
N LEU A 209 -6.48 -5.56 -20.59
CA LEU A 209 -5.72 -6.81 -20.57
C LEU A 209 -5.60 -7.46 -21.96
N PRO A 210 -4.43 -8.02 -22.30
CA PRO A 210 -4.23 -8.65 -23.59
C PRO A 210 -5.11 -9.90 -23.77
N LYS A 211 -5.30 -10.27 -25.05
CA LYS A 211 -6.06 -11.49 -25.40
C LYS A 211 -5.36 -12.77 -24.96
N CYS A 212 -4.03 -12.76 -24.75
CA CYS A 212 -3.25 -13.93 -24.36
C CYS A 212 -2.23 -13.57 -23.29
N GLY A 213 -2.27 -14.27 -22.13
CA GLY A 213 -1.32 -14.04 -21.04
C GLY A 213 0.14 -14.31 -21.44
N ARG A 214 0.38 -15.22 -22.40
CA ARG A 214 1.74 -15.46 -22.96
C ARG A 214 2.37 -14.18 -23.50
N THR A 215 1.59 -13.28 -24.09
CA THR A 215 2.10 -12.03 -24.67
C THR A 215 2.65 -11.10 -23.59
N SER A 216 2.08 -11.11 -22.38
CA SER A 216 2.52 -10.28 -21.26
C SER A 216 3.78 -10.84 -20.59
N VAL A 217 3.78 -12.11 -20.15
CA VAL A 217 4.98 -12.69 -19.51
C VAL A 217 6.14 -12.94 -20.49
N GLY A 218 5.85 -13.08 -21.79
CA GLY A 218 6.84 -13.45 -22.80
C GLY A 218 7.15 -14.95 -22.83
N ASP A 219 7.81 -15.38 -23.91
CA ASP A 219 8.00 -16.79 -24.25
C ASP A 219 8.84 -17.57 -23.24
N THR A 220 9.90 -16.95 -22.72
CA THR A 220 10.81 -17.59 -21.76
C THR A 220 10.08 -17.96 -20.47
N ILE A 221 9.39 -16.98 -19.87
CA ILE A 221 8.63 -17.18 -18.62
C ILE A 221 7.46 -18.14 -18.87
N TYR A 222 6.73 -17.97 -19.98
CA TYR A 222 5.62 -18.86 -20.33
C TYR A 222 6.05 -20.33 -20.44
N ARG A 223 7.23 -20.60 -21.00
CA ARG A 223 7.78 -21.96 -21.12
C ARG A 223 8.05 -22.58 -19.75
N TYR A 224 8.66 -21.83 -18.83
CA TYR A 224 8.85 -22.28 -17.44
C TYR A 224 7.52 -22.50 -16.72
N MET A 225 6.55 -21.60 -16.89
CA MET A 225 5.22 -21.73 -16.32
C MET A 225 4.41 -22.90 -16.89
N THR A 226 4.70 -23.36 -18.10
CA THR A 226 4.00 -24.48 -18.75
C THR A 226 4.70 -25.82 -18.56
N SER A 227 5.92 -25.83 -17.99
CA SER A 227 6.68 -27.06 -17.78
C SER A 227 5.89 -28.06 -16.91
N GLY A 228 5.85 -29.32 -17.32
CA GLY A 228 5.12 -30.39 -16.61
C GLY A 228 5.72 -30.78 -15.25
N GLY A 229 6.93 -30.28 -14.94
CA GLY A 229 7.61 -30.54 -13.67
C GLY A 229 7.11 -29.68 -12.50
N LYS A 230 7.76 -29.84 -11.34
CA LYS A 230 7.54 -28.99 -10.16
C LYS A 230 7.87 -27.54 -10.52
N PHE A 231 6.91 -26.65 -10.29
CA PHE A 231 7.09 -25.21 -10.52
C PHE A 231 7.86 -24.58 -9.35
N SER A 232 9.03 -23.99 -9.64
CA SER A 232 9.78 -23.17 -8.68
C SER A 232 9.86 -21.73 -9.20
N PRO A 233 9.14 -20.78 -8.56
CA PRO A 233 9.24 -19.37 -8.92
C PRO A 233 10.63 -18.79 -8.62
N GLU A 234 11.31 -19.25 -7.57
CA GLU A 234 12.66 -18.81 -7.20
C GLU A 234 13.66 -19.08 -8.32
N TYR A 235 13.62 -20.28 -8.91
CA TYR A 235 14.47 -20.64 -10.04
C TYR A 235 14.25 -19.70 -11.24
N ILE A 236 13.00 -19.34 -11.54
CA ILE A 236 12.69 -18.40 -12.63
C ILE A 236 13.30 -17.03 -12.30
N LEU A 237 13.11 -16.54 -11.08
CA LEU A 237 13.65 -15.24 -10.66
C LEU A 237 15.17 -15.22 -10.66
N ASP A 238 15.84 -16.32 -10.33
CA ASP A 238 17.31 -16.44 -10.39
C ASP A 238 17.83 -16.50 -11.83
N CYS A 239 17.04 -17.04 -12.77
CA CYS A 239 17.36 -17.03 -14.19
C CYS A 239 17.10 -15.67 -14.86
N LEU A 240 16.29 -14.80 -14.25
CA LEU A 240 16.00 -13.47 -14.76
C LEU A 240 17.04 -12.50 -14.22
N ASN A 241 17.73 -11.80 -15.12
CA ASN A 241 18.67 -10.74 -14.73
C ASN A 241 17.89 -9.45 -14.39
N ILE A 242 17.29 -9.40 -13.20
CA ILE A 242 16.58 -8.21 -12.70
C ILE A 242 17.58 -7.32 -11.97
N SER A 243 17.98 -6.25 -12.65
CA SER A 243 19.05 -5.34 -12.23
C SER A 243 18.54 -4.11 -11.47
N SER A 244 17.25 -3.77 -11.59
CA SER A 244 16.64 -2.59 -10.99
C SER A 244 15.25 -2.86 -10.41
N GLU A 245 14.81 -1.98 -9.49
CA GLU A 245 13.43 -1.99 -8.99
C GLU A 245 12.41 -1.77 -10.12
N HIS A 246 12.76 -0.96 -11.12
CA HIS A 246 11.90 -0.71 -12.27
C HIS A 246 11.65 -1.98 -13.10
N GLU A 247 12.69 -2.77 -13.36
CA GLU A 247 12.56 -4.07 -14.05
C GLU A 247 11.75 -5.07 -13.22
N ALA A 248 11.92 -5.06 -11.89
CA ALA A 248 11.13 -5.89 -10.99
C ALA A 248 9.64 -5.49 -11.05
N LEU A 249 9.33 -4.19 -11.10
CA LEU A 249 7.97 -3.68 -11.18
C LEU A 249 7.31 -4.02 -12.52
N GLU A 250 8.04 -3.83 -13.62
CA GLU A 250 7.57 -4.20 -14.96
C GLU A 250 7.27 -5.69 -15.04
N LEU A 251 8.12 -6.54 -14.44
CA LEU A 251 7.85 -7.96 -14.35
C LEU A 251 6.60 -8.26 -13.52
N ALA A 252 6.40 -7.59 -12.39
CA ALA A 252 5.21 -7.74 -11.56
C ALA A 252 3.94 -7.41 -12.36
N ASP A 253 3.92 -6.29 -13.07
CA ASP A 253 2.81 -5.87 -13.93
C ASP A 253 2.52 -6.91 -15.03
N ARG A 254 3.56 -7.41 -15.70
CA ARG A 254 3.41 -8.43 -16.76
C ARG A 254 2.87 -9.76 -16.22
N VAL A 255 3.34 -10.20 -15.06
CA VAL A 255 2.87 -11.43 -14.41
C VAL A 255 1.42 -11.27 -13.94
N GLU A 256 1.09 -10.13 -13.32
CA GLU A 256 -0.25 -9.83 -12.84
C GLU A 256 -1.28 -9.73 -13.99
N ALA A 257 -0.93 -9.04 -15.08
CA ALA A 257 -1.77 -8.97 -16.26
C ALA A 257 -2.05 -10.36 -16.88
N SER A 258 -1.04 -11.23 -16.88
CA SER A 258 -1.15 -12.60 -17.39
C SER A 258 -2.03 -13.46 -16.49
N MET A 259 -1.84 -13.37 -15.18
CA MET A 259 -2.63 -14.06 -14.17
C MET A 259 -4.12 -13.78 -14.37
N TYR A 260 -4.51 -12.50 -14.43
CA TYR A 260 -5.91 -12.13 -14.62
C TYR A 260 -6.44 -12.47 -16.02
N THR A 261 -5.60 -12.46 -17.05
CA THR A 261 -5.96 -12.95 -18.38
C THR A 261 -6.32 -14.44 -18.36
N TRP A 262 -5.54 -15.27 -17.65
CA TRP A 262 -5.83 -16.69 -17.51
C TRP A 262 -7.04 -16.97 -16.61
N ARG A 263 -7.18 -16.27 -15.48
CA ARG A 263 -8.38 -16.34 -14.62
C ARG A 263 -9.65 -16.02 -15.40
N ARG A 264 -9.65 -14.94 -16.19
CA ARG A 264 -10.78 -14.57 -17.06
C ARG A 264 -11.15 -15.68 -18.05
N LYS A 265 -10.16 -16.31 -18.68
CA LYS A 265 -10.39 -17.40 -19.64
C LYS A 265 -10.91 -18.67 -18.98
N ALA A 266 -10.43 -18.98 -17.77
CA ALA A 266 -10.93 -20.10 -16.98
C ALA A 266 -12.39 -19.90 -16.56
N CYS A 267 -12.82 -18.66 -16.27
CA CYS A 267 -14.21 -18.35 -15.93
C CYS A 267 -15.15 -18.26 -17.15
N ALA A 268 -14.69 -17.68 -18.27
CA ALA A 268 -15.52 -17.45 -19.46
C ALA A 268 -16.02 -18.74 -20.14
N SER A 269 -15.38 -19.89 -19.89
CA SER A 269 -15.83 -21.21 -20.36
C SER A 269 -17.05 -21.75 -19.61
N TYR A 270 -17.36 -21.25 -18.41
CA TYR A 270 -18.52 -21.70 -17.63
C TYR A 270 -19.83 -21.01 -18.03
N SER A 271 -19.78 -19.87 -18.73
CA SER A 271 -20.95 -19.05 -19.07
C SER A 271 -21.48 -19.24 -20.50
N LYS A 272 -21.01 -20.23 -21.26
CA LYS A 272 -21.59 -20.59 -22.57
C LYS A 272 -22.79 -21.52 -22.40
N SER A 273 -23.91 -21.15 -23.03
CA SER A 273 -25.21 -21.81 -22.95
C SER A 273 -25.19 -23.27 -23.44
N SER A 274 -26.09 -24.07 -22.87
CA SER A 274 -26.14 -25.53 -22.85
C SER A 274 -26.38 -26.25 -24.20
N TRP A 275 -26.22 -25.60 -25.35
CA TRP A 275 -26.52 -26.21 -26.66
C TRP A 275 -25.28 -26.49 -27.54
N GLU A 276 -24.08 -26.00 -27.17
CA GLU A 276 -22.81 -26.32 -27.87
C GLU A 276 -22.02 -27.49 -27.23
N LYS A 277 -22.57 -28.13 -26.19
CA LYS A 277 -21.90 -29.11 -25.31
C LYS A 277 -21.85 -30.56 -25.82
N VAL A 278 -21.83 -30.84 -27.11
CA VAL A 278 -21.87 -32.27 -27.57
C VAL A 278 -20.71 -32.68 -28.48
N LYS A 279 -19.80 -31.79 -28.90
CA LYS A 279 -18.71 -32.20 -29.81
C LYS A 279 -17.27 -31.83 -29.42
N GLN A 280 -16.99 -31.27 -28.24
CA GLN A 280 -15.64 -30.77 -27.91
C GLN A 280 -15.22 -30.93 -26.43
N HIS A 281 -15.64 -32.00 -25.75
CA HIS A 281 -15.58 -32.08 -24.28
C HIS A 281 -14.24 -32.47 -23.62
N VAL A 282 -13.20 -32.87 -24.35
CA VAL A 282 -11.89 -33.21 -23.75
C VAL A 282 -10.89 -32.05 -23.89
N ALA A 283 -10.73 -31.51 -25.10
CA ALA A 283 -9.76 -30.45 -25.39
C ALA A 283 -10.12 -29.10 -24.72
N GLU A 284 -11.39 -28.82 -24.46
CA GLU A 284 -11.80 -27.62 -23.73
C GLU A 284 -11.54 -27.74 -22.23
N THR A 285 -11.82 -28.90 -21.64
CA THR A 285 -11.54 -29.19 -20.22
C THR A 285 -10.05 -29.08 -19.92
N GLU A 286 -9.19 -29.68 -20.75
CA GLU A 286 -7.72 -29.58 -20.62
C GLU A 286 -7.21 -28.13 -20.74
N ARG A 287 -7.86 -27.29 -21.58
CA ARG A 287 -7.50 -25.87 -21.72
C ARG A 287 -7.94 -25.03 -20.52
N VAL A 288 -9.08 -25.36 -19.90
CA VAL A 288 -9.55 -24.71 -18.68
C VAL A 288 -8.61 -25.03 -17.53
N ASP A 289 -8.30 -26.32 -17.33
CA ASP A 289 -7.37 -26.77 -16.30
C ASP A 289 -5.98 -26.14 -16.47
N LYS A 290 -5.51 -26.02 -17.72
CA LYS A 290 -4.25 -25.32 -18.02
C LYS A 290 -4.29 -23.85 -17.61
N ASN A 291 -5.37 -23.12 -17.87
CA ASN A 291 -5.47 -21.70 -17.50
C ASN A 291 -5.54 -21.52 -15.97
N VAL A 292 -6.21 -22.41 -15.24
CA VAL A 292 -6.23 -22.41 -13.78
C VAL A 292 -4.82 -22.62 -13.22
N VAL A 293 -4.10 -23.64 -13.70
CA VAL A 293 -2.72 -23.92 -13.28
C VAL A 293 -1.78 -22.76 -13.61
N LEU A 294 -1.89 -22.16 -14.79
CA LEU A 294 -1.07 -21.00 -15.17
C LEU A 294 -1.37 -19.77 -14.30
N ALA A 295 -2.63 -19.52 -13.96
CA ALA A 295 -3.01 -18.45 -13.05
C ALA A 295 -2.43 -18.67 -11.65
N GLU A 296 -2.51 -19.89 -11.11
CA GLU A 296 -1.93 -20.23 -9.81
C GLU A 296 -0.39 -20.10 -9.81
N ARG A 297 0.27 -20.54 -10.88
CA ARG A 297 1.73 -20.37 -11.04
C ARG A 297 2.14 -18.91 -11.13
N ALA A 298 1.37 -18.06 -11.81
CA ALA A 298 1.61 -16.61 -11.84
C ALA A 298 1.44 -15.98 -10.45
N ASP A 299 0.42 -16.39 -9.71
CA ASP A 299 0.17 -15.91 -8.34
C ASP A 299 1.37 -16.20 -7.43
N ARG A 300 1.90 -17.44 -7.47
CA ARG A 300 3.13 -17.83 -6.75
C ARG A 300 4.36 -17.06 -7.20
N LEU A 301 4.52 -16.84 -8.51
CA LEU A 301 5.65 -16.05 -9.04
C LEU A 301 5.60 -14.60 -8.58
N LEU A 302 4.43 -13.98 -8.63
CA LEU A 302 4.20 -12.61 -8.15
C LEU A 302 4.47 -12.51 -6.65
N PHE A 303 4.04 -13.51 -5.86
CA PHE A 303 4.33 -13.58 -4.44
C PHE A 303 5.83 -13.65 -4.15
N SER A 304 6.56 -14.58 -4.78
CA SER A 304 8.03 -14.70 -4.58
C SER A 304 8.77 -13.44 -5.04
N LEU A 305 8.29 -12.78 -6.10
CA LEU A 305 8.84 -11.51 -6.56
C LEU A 305 8.69 -10.41 -5.51
N LYS A 306 7.48 -10.26 -4.92
CA LYS A 306 7.22 -9.27 -3.85
C LYS A 306 8.02 -9.57 -2.57
N GLN A 307 8.33 -10.84 -2.27
CA GLN A 307 9.22 -11.19 -1.15
C GLN A 307 10.68 -10.78 -1.41
N ARG A 308 11.16 -10.91 -2.66
CA ARG A 308 12.53 -10.52 -3.05
C ARG A 308 12.69 -9.00 -3.12
N TYR A 309 11.63 -8.28 -3.48
CA TYR A 309 11.59 -6.82 -3.59
C TYR A 309 10.50 -6.27 -2.65
N PRO A 310 10.74 -6.20 -1.33
CA PRO A 310 9.74 -5.76 -0.36
C PRO A 310 9.40 -4.26 -0.46
N GLU A 311 10.30 -3.46 -1.06
CA GLU A 311 10.12 -2.03 -1.29
C GLU A 311 9.54 -1.72 -2.68
N LEU A 312 9.04 -2.74 -3.39
CA LEU A 312 8.50 -2.58 -4.73
C LEU A 312 7.34 -1.57 -4.72
N SER A 313 7.44 -0.60 -5.62
CA SER A 313 6.36 0.34 -5.91
C SER A 313 5.02 -0.36 -6.25
N GLN A 314 3.91 0.36 -6.10
CA GLN A 314 2.56 -0.15 -6.43
C GLN A 314 2.48 -0.56 -7.90
N THR A 315 1.82 -1.70 -8.18
CA THR A 315 1.61 -2.15 -9.56
C THR A 315 0.63 -1.25 -10.31
N THR A 316 0.56 -1.42 -11.62
CA THR A 316 -0.45 -0.78 -12.47
C THR A 316 -1.86 -1.17 -12.03
N LEU A 317 -2.09 -2.43 -11.62
CA LEU A 317 -3.38 -2.85 -11.09
C LEU A 317 -3.67 -2.19 -9.74
N ASP A 318 -2.70 -2.15 -8.82
CA ASP A 318 -2.87 -1.50 -7.52
C ASP A 318 -3.27 -0.03 -7.72
N THR A 319 -2.55 0.68 -8.59
CA THR A 319 -2.85 2.07 -8.95
C THR A 319 -4.25 2.22 -9.54
N SER A 320 -4.65 1.31 -10.43
CA SER A 320 -5.99 1.30 -11.04
C SER A 320 -7.08 1.05 -10.01
N LYS A 321 -6.89 0.08 -9.11
CA LYS A 321 -7.82 -0.21 -8.00
C LYS A 321 -8.04 1.02 -7.13
N ILE A 322 -6.96 1.73 -6.77
CA ILE A 322 -7.03 2.95 -5.97
C ILE A 322 -7.80 4.05 -6.70
N GLN A 323 -7.46 4.30 -7.97
CA GLN A 323 -8.06 5.38 -8.76
C GLN A 323 -9.56 5.17 -9.02
N TYR A 324 -9.98 3.93 -9.28
CA TYR A 324 -11.38 3.60 -9.58
C TYR A 324 -12.13 3.05 -8.38
N ASN A 325 -11.57 3.17 -7.17
CA ASN A 325 -12.28 2.82 -5.94
C ASN A 325 -13.50 3.73 -5.79
N VAL A 326 -14.68 3.12 -5.80
CA VAL A 326 -15.97 3.82 -5.71
C VAL A 326 -16.78 3.27 -4.55
N ILE A 327 -17.49 4.17 -3.88
CA ILE A 327 -18.54 3.82 -2.92
C ILE A 327 -19.71 3.23 -3.72
N LYS A 328 -19.78 1.90 -3.85
CA LYS A 328 -20.95 1.23 -4.44
C LYS A 328 -21.87 0.69 -3.34
N SER A 329 -23.16 0.89 -3.55
CA SER A 329 -24.25 0.52 -2.64
C SER A 329 -24.30 -0.98 -2.29
N ALA A 330 -24.55 -1.24 -1.01
CA ALA A 330 -25.11 -2.43 -0.34
C ALA A 330 -24.55 -3.85 -0.55
N ARG A 331 -23.74 -4.16 -1.59
CA ARG A 331 -23.32 -5.56 -1.84
C ARG A 331 -21.86 -5.78 -2.25
N THR A 332 -21.07 -4.74 -2.43
CA THR A 332 -19.69 -4.85 -2.93
C THR A 332 -18.75 -4.06 -2.02
N GLY A 333 -17.69 -4.74 -1.57
CA GLY A 333 -16.83 -4.29 -0.47
C GLY A 333 -16.14 -2.95 -0.75
N TYR A 334 -16.33 -2.00 0.16
CA TYR A 334 -15.43 -0.86 0.30
C TYR A 334 -14.08 -1.34 0.82
N HIS A 335 -13.03 -0.61 0.49
CA HIS A 335 -11.74 -0.76 1.14
C HIS A 335 -11.26 0.66 1.38
N LEU A 336 -11.13 1.06 2.65
CA LEU A 336 -10.53 2.34 2.98
C LEU A 336 -9.02 2.20 2.76
N PHE A 337 -8.61 2.47 1.53
CA PHE A 337 -7.22 2.48 1.16
C PHE A 337 -6.61 3.85 1.49
N ILE A 338 -5.61 3.84 2.35
CA ILE A 338 -4.77 5.00 2.64
C ILE A 338 -3.44 4.74 1.94
N LYS A 339 -3.14 5.57 0.94
CA LYS A 339 -1.93 5.45 0.11
C LYS A 339 -0.65 5.72 0.88
#